data_AF-A0A8W8IG91-F1
#
_entry.id   AF-A0A8W8IG91-F1
#
_cell.length_a   1.000
_cell.length_b   1.000
_cell.length_c   1.000
_cell.angle_alpha   90.00
_cell.angle_beta   90.00
_cell.angle_gamma   90.00
#
_symmetry.space_group_name_H-M   'P 1'
#
loop_
_entity.id
_entity.type
_entity.pdbx_description
1 polymer ?
#
loop_
_entity_poly.entity_id
_entity_poly.type
_entity_poly.pdbx_seq_one_letter_code
_entity_poly.pdbx_strand_id
1 'polypeptide(L)'
;MEPTYENAVKHKSTLGAVRNLANIKTGFKDAFAESVGSVIELVNSRFKRMKLKDEHLKVYTGIPDEEIQASLDVVGQVLNSNLTVDMSTGDLRKVKNLQTFLADHGKSSHYMFQLKKCNNCAYCTVINPPRLPVAEFQSLHFLPDPVPGGNGHYQTFEEKLKALRSFY
;
A
#
# COMPACT_ATOMS: atom_id res chain seq x y z
N MET A 1 18.02 16.97 -19.08
CA MET A 1 18.85 15.93 -18.42
C MET A 1 20.24 16.00 -19.03
N GLU A 2 21.31 15.75 -18.27
CA GLU A 2 22.66 15.74 -18.86
C GLU A 2 22.80 14.68 -19.98
N PRO A 3 23.49 14.97 -21.09
CA PRO A 3 23.64 14.04 -22.22
C PRO A 3 24.21 12.67 -21.84
N THR A 4 25.01 12.63 -20.77
CA THR A 4 25.62 11.40 -20.24
C THR A 4 24.60 10.44 -19.62
N TYR A 5 23.49 10.95 -19.09
CA TYR A 5 22.38 10.16 -18.57
C TYR A 5 21.37 9.82 -19.67
N GLU A 6 21.10 10.75 -20.60
CA GLU A 6 20.24 10.50 -21.76
C GLU A 6 20.78 9.34 -22.62
N ASN A 7 22.08 9.36 -22.93
CA ASN A 7 22.71 8.26 -23.66
C ASN A 7 22.67 6.94 -22.89
N ALA A 8 22.77 6.98 -21.56
CA ALA A 8 22.75 5.77 -20.73
C ALA A 8 21.36 5.12 -20.67
N VAL A 9 20.28 5.92 -20.76
CA VAL A 9 18.90 5.43 -20.72
C VAL A 9 18.32 5.12 -22.10
N LYS A 10 18.90 5.67 -23.18
CA LYS A 10 18.43 5.56 -24.58
C LYS A 10 18.05 4.14 -25.04
N HIS A 11 18.73 3.11 -24.53
CA HIS A 11 18.50 1.71 -24.90
C HIS A 11 17.84 0.88 -23.79
N LYS A 12 17.37 1.52 -22.71
CA LYS A 12 16.68 0.86 -21.59
C LYS A 12 15.18 0.87 -21.87
N SER A 13 14.68 -0.19 -22.50
CA SER A 13 13.27 -0.31 -22.93
C SER A 13 12.30 -0.76 -21.83
N THR A 14 12.78 -1.10 -20.63
CA THR A 14 11.93 -1.55 -19.52
C THR A 14 12.20 -0.75 -18.26
N LEU A 15 11.17 -0.57 -17.43
CA LEU A 15 11.32 0.08 -16.12
C LEU A 15 12.33 -0.64 -15.22
N GLY A 16 12.43 -1.98 -15.33
CA GLY A 16 13.45 -2.75 -14.61
C GLY A 16 14.86 -2.35 -15.03
N ALA A 17 15.11 -2.20 -16.34
CA ALA A 17 16.40 -1.79 -16.86
C ALA A 17 16.77 -0.35 -16.46
N VAL A 18 15.78 0.55 -16.39
CA VAL A 18 15.97 1.93 -15.90
C VAL A 18 16.27 1.95 -14.40
N ARG A 19 15.54 1.18 -13.58
CA ARG A 19 15.83 1.07 -12.13
C ARG A 19 17.20 0.49 -11.85
N ASN A 20 17.60 -0.55 -12.58
CA ASN A 20 18.94 -1.12 -12.45
C ASN A 20 20.03 -0.09 -12.79
N LEU A 21 19.80 0.74 -13.82
CA LEU A 21 20.72 1.83 -14.15
C LEU A 21 20.81 2.86 -13.00
N ALA A 22 19.69 3.20 -12.36
CA ALA A 22 19.66 4.11 -11.22
C ALA A 22 20.45 3.58 -10.01
N ASN A 23 20.48 2.26 -9.80
CA ASN A 23 21.25 1.64 -8.72
C ASN A 23 22.76 1.62 -9.00
N ILE A 24 23.16 1.63 -10.28
CA ILE A 24 24.57 1.53 -10.68
C ILE A 24 25.19 2.91 -10.88
N LYS A 25 24.42 3.88 -11.40
CA LYS A 25 24.92 5.18 -11.81
C LYS A 25 24.47 6.27 -10.83
N THR A 26 25.40 6.68 -9.96
CA THR A 26 25.20 7.77 -8.99
C THR A 26 24.70 9.04 -9.68
N GLY A 27 23.72 9.72 -9.08
CA GLY A 27 23.12 10.95 -9.62
C GLY A 27 22.12 10.73 -10.77
N PHE A 28 22.02 9.53 -11.34
CA PHE A 28 21.02 9.25 -12.38
C PHE A 28 19.59 9.34 -11.85
N LYS A 29 19.31 8.85 -10.63
CA LYS A 29 17.97 8.90 -10.02
C LYS A 29 17.44 10.33 -9.98
N ASP A 30 18.28 11.26 -9.49
CA ASP A 30 17.91 12.67 -9.32
C ASP A 30 17.77 13.37 -10.67
N ALA A 31 18.74 13.19 -11.58
CA ALA A 31 18.68 13.77 -12.93
C ALA A 31 17.48 13.24 -13.73
N PHE A 32 17.12 11.97 -13.53
CA PHE A 32 15.93 11.37 -14.14
C PHE A 32 14.65 11.96 -13.57
N ALA A 33 14.54 12.07 -12.24
CA ALA A 33 13.40 12.68 -11.56
C ALA A 33 13.20 14.15 -11.99
N GLU A 34 14.28 14.93 -12.03
CA GLU A 34 14.25 16.33 -12.46
C GLU A 34 13.79 16.46 -13.92
N SER A 35 14.24 15.56 -14.80
CA SER A 35 13.87 15.60 -16.22
C SER A 35 12.38 15.39 -16.49
N VAL A 36 11.70 14.64 -15.63
CA VAL A 36 10.26 14.37 -15.75
C VAL A 36 9.41 15.31 -14.89
N GLY A 37 10.03 16.09 -14.01
CA GLY A 37 9.36 16.96 -13.05
C GLY A 37 8.41 17.96 -13.71
N SER A 38 8.86 18.68 -14.72
CA SER A 38 8.04 19.67 -15.44
C SER A 38 6.84 19.03 -16.16
N VAL A 39 7.00 17.82 -16.68
CA VAL A 39 5.91 17.05 -17.32
C VAL A 39 4.89 16.63 -16.27
N ILE A 40 5.34 16.14 -15.11
CA ILE A 40 4.47 15.78 -13.98
C ILE A 40 3.69 17.02 -13.52
N GLU A 41 4.34 18.16 -13.34
CA GLU A 41 3.68 19.42 -12.95
C GLU A 41 2.64 19.87 -13.97
N LEU A 42 2.95 19.80 -15.27
CA LEU A 42 2.03 20.14 -16.34
C LEU A 42 0.78 19.24 -16.31
N VAL A 43 0.97 17.93 -16.19
CA VAL A 43 -0.13 16.95 -16.09
C VAL A 43 -0.97 17.22 -14.84
N ASN A 44 -0.32 17.40 -13.68
CA ASN A 44 -0.99 17.71 -12.42
C ASN A 44 -1.83 19.01 -12.51
N SER A 45 -1.29 20.06 -13.14
CA SER A 45 -1.98 21.33 -13.39
C SER A 45 -3.22 21.15 -14.29
N ARG A 46 -3.16 20.26 -15.27
CA ARG A 46 -4.33 19.94 -16.12
C ARG A 46 -5.41 19.24 -15.31
N PHE A 47 -5.06 18.20 -14.55
CA PHE A 47 -6.03 17.47 -13.73
C PHE A 47 -6.68 18.34 -12.65
N LYS A 48 -5.92 19.21 -11.97
CA LYS A 48 -6.48 20.14 -10.96
C LYS A 48 -7.55 21.08 -11.51
N ARG A 49 -7.51 21.41 -12.81
CA ARG A 49 -8.51 22.25 -13.48
C ARG A 49 -9.74 21.49 -13.95
N MET A 50 -9.68 20.16 -13.98
CA MET A 50 -10.81 19.33 -14.38
C MET A 50 -11.82 19.23 -13.24
N LYS A 51 -13.09 19.10 -13.62
CA LYS A 51 -14.19 18.87 -12.70
C LYS A 51 -14.92 17.59 -13.06
N LEU A 52 -15.35 16.86 -12.04
CA LEU A 52 -16.29 15.75 -12.15
C LEU A 52 -17.50 16.08 -11.28
N LYS A 53 -18.68 16.20 -11.89
CA LYS A 53 -19.92 16.59 -11.18
C LYS A 53 -19.74 17.87 -10.36
N ASP A 54 -19.17 18.90 -11.00
CA ASP A 54 -18.85 20.21 -10.41
C ASP A 54 -17.76 20.25 -9.32
N GLU A 55 -17.24 19.09 -8.89
CA GLU A 55 -16.12 19.00 -7.95
C GLU A 55 -14.78 18.93 -8.68
N HIS A 56 -13.78 19.68 -8.19
CA HIS A 56 -12.43 19.62 -8.74
C HIS A 56 -11.76 18.29 -8.42
N LEU A 57 -11.07 17.73 -9.39
CA LEU A 57 -10.28 16.53 -9.16
C LEU A 57 -9.12 16.84 -8.21
N LYS A 58 -8.96 15.99 -7.19
CA LYS A 58 -7.79 16.00 -6.31
C LYS A 58 -6.64 15.30 -7.00
N VAL A 59 -5.49 15.96 -7.03
CA VAL A 59 -4.24 15.40 -7.54
C VAL A 59 -3.33 15.16 -6.37
N TYR A 60 -2.80 13.94 -6.28
CA TYR A 60 -1.89 13.52 -5.23
C TYR A 60 -0.51 13.30 -5.84
N THR A 61 0.52 13.82 -5.19
CA THR A 61 1.91 13.49 -5.50
C THR A 61 2.31 12.21 -4.77
N GLY A 62 3.40 11.58 -5.21
CA GLY A 62 3.99 10.48 -4.45
C GLY A 62 4.37 10.94 -3.04
N ILE A 63 4.20 10.05 -2.07
CA ILE A 63 4.70 10.25 -0.69
C ILE A 63 6.23 10.21 -0.75
N PRO A 64 6.95 11.18 -0.15
CA PRO A 64 8.40 11.17 -0.15
C PRO A 64 8.95 9.98 0.65
N ASP A 65 10.14 9.50 0.26
CA ASP A 65 10.79 8.36 0.91
C ASP A 65 10.95 8.56 2.43
N GLU A 66 11.14 9.80 2.88
CA GLU A 66 11.23 10.19 4.30
C GLU A 66 9.93 9.93 5.09
N GLU A 67 8.76 10.24 4.51
CA GLU A 67 7.46 9.97 5.14
C GLU A 67 7.14 8.48 5.14
N ILE A 68 7.56 7.76 4.09
CA ILE A 68 7.47 6.29 4.05
C ILE A 68 8.35 5.71 5.15
N GLN A 69 9.58 6.19 5.28
CA GLN A 69 10.52 5.72 6.30
C GLN A 69 9.99 6.02 7.72
N ALA A 70 9.47 7.21 7.98
CA ALA A 70 8.86 7.54 9.28
C ALA A 70 7.69 6.60 9.61
N SER A 71 6.89 6.22 8.62
CA SER A 71 5.81 5.24 8.79
C SER A 71 6.36 3.83 9.07
N LEU A 72 7.44 3.44 8.39
CA LEU A 72 8.13 2.17 8.60
C LEU A 72 8.82 2.10 9.96
N ASP A 73 9.35 3.19 10.48
CA ASP A 73 10.01 3.24 11.78
C ASP A 73 9.02 2.95 12.91
N VAL A 74 7.81 3.51 12.84
CA VAL A 74 6.73 3.20 13.79
C VAL A 74 6.39 1.71 13.76
N VAL A 75 6.28 1.13 12.56
CA VAL A 75 6.03 -0.31 12.40
C VAL A 75 7.22 -1.12 12.91
N GLY A 76 8.43 -0.70 12.60
CA GLY A 76 9.68 -1.33 12.99
C GLY A 76 9.85 -1.40 14.50
N GLN A 77 9.47 -0.34 15.22
CA GLN A 77 9.45 -0.33 16.69
C GLN A 77 8.49 -1.37 17.26
N VAL A 78 7.28 -1.52 16.70
CA VAL A 78 6.34 -2.55 17.16
C VAL A 78 6.87 -3.95 16.87
N LEU A 79 7.41 -4.14 15.67
CA LEU A 79 7.87 -5.43 15.21
C LEU A 79 9.28 -5.77 15.71
N ASN A 80 9.93 -4.91 16.50
CA ASN A 80 11.34 -5.02 16.87
C ASN A 80 12.22 -5.39 15.65
N SER A 81 11.99 -4.70 14.53
CA SER A 81 12.60 -4.98 13.23
C SER A 81 13.05 -3.67 12.58
N ASN A 82 14.23 -3.67 11.96
CA ASN A 82 14.70 -2.51 11.20
C ASN A 82 14.16 -2.58 9.77
N LEU A 83 13.11 -1.83 9.48
CA LEU A 83 12.48 -1.76 8.17
C LEU A 83 12.95 -0.52 7.43
N THR A 84 13.36 -0.66 6.17
CA THR A 84 13.77 0.47 5.35
C THR A 84 12.99 0.55 4.04
N VAL A 85 12.86 1.76 3.50
CA VAL A 85 12.16 2.02 2.23
C VAL A 85 12.76 1.24 1.04
N ASP A 86 14.05 0.88 1.12
CA ASP A 86 14.76 0.13 0.08
C ASP A 86 14.51 -1.39 0.12
N MET A 87 13.85 -1.91 1.17
CA MET A 87 13.60 -3.34 1.30
C MET A 87 12.67 -3.84 0.18
N SER A 88 13.11 -4.89 -0.51
CA SER A 88 12.24 -5.55 -1.48
C SER A 88 11.13 -6.35 -0.78
N THR A 89 10.07 -6.71 -1.52
CA THR A 89 9.05 -7.64 -1.01
C THR A 89 9.66 -8.98 -0.57
N GLY A 90 10.76 -9.40 -1.21
CA GLY A 90 11.49 -10.61 -0.83
C GLY A 90 12.21 -10.48 0.52
N ASP A 91 12.69 -9.28 0.87
CA ASP A 91 13.35 -9.02 2.15
C ASP A 91 12.33 -8.89 3.27
N LEU A 92 11.20 -8.22 3.02
CA LEU A 92 10.09 -8.13 3.96
C LEU A 92 9.52 -9.51 4.35
N ARG A 93 9.52 -10.48 3.41
CA ARG A 93 9.10 -11.87 3.69
C ARG A 93 10.01 -12.60 4.67
N LYS A 94 11.27 -12.18 4.81
CA LYS A 94 12.24 -12.77 5.75
C LYS A 94 12.10 -12.21 7.17
N VAL A 95 11.39 -11.09 7.34
CA VAL A 95 11.17 -10.46 8.64
C VAL A 95 10.12 -11.25 9.43
N LYS A 96 10.58 -12.10 10.35
CA LYS A 96 9.72 -13.03 11.11
C LYS A 96 8.58 -12.33 11.84
N ASN A 97 8.87 -11.24 12.55
CA ASN A 97 7.87 -10.53 13.34
C ASN A 97 6.80 -9.89 12.45
N LEU A 98 7.16 -9.45 11.24
CA LEU A 98 6.18 -9.00 10.24
C LEU A 98 5.29 -10.15 9.79
N GLN A 99 5.85 -11.34 9.54
CA GLN A 99 5.06 -12.51 9.16
C GLN A 99 4.10 -12.94 10.28
N THR A 100 4.55 -12.93 11.54
CA THR A 100 3.68 -13.18 12.70
C THR A 100 2.57 -12.15 12.79
N PHE A 101 2.89 -10.86 12.67
CA PHE A 101 1.89 -9.80 12.69
C PHE A 101 0.84 -9.98 11.59
N LEU A 102 1.27 -10.29 10.36
CA LEU A 102 0.37 -10.54 9.23
C LEU A 102 -0.47 -11.80 9.40
N ALA A 103 0.03 -12.83 10.09
CA ALA A 103 -0.75 -14.02 10.41
C ALA A 103 -1.85 -13.72 11.45
N ASP A 104 -1.54 -12.89 12.45
CA ASP A 104 -2.45 -12.58 13.55
C ASP A 104 -3.51 -11.53 13.16
N HIS A 105 -3.16 -10.60 12.27
CA HIS A 105 -4.01 -9.46 11.90
C HIS A 105 -4.53 -9.54 10.47
N GLY A 106 -3.93 -10.38 9.63
CA GLY A 106 -4.20 -10.44 8.21
C GLY A 106 -5.02 -11.65 7.78
N LYS A 107 -5.82 -11.45 6.74
CA LYS A 107 -6.43 -12.54 5.97
C LYS A 107 -6.23 -12.25 4.50
N SER A 108 -5.44 -13.08 3.84
CA SER A 108 -5.28 -13.04 2.38
C SER A 108 -6.16 -14.11 1.75
N SER A 109 -6.93 -13.74 0.74
CA SER A 109 -7.64 -14.66 -0.14
C SER A 109 -7.32 -14.33 -1.60
N HIS A 110 -7.95 -15.05 -2.53
CA HIS A 110 -7.80 -14.76 -3.96
C HIS A 110 -8.35 -13.38 -4.35
N TYR A 111 -9.36 -12.89 -3.62
CA TYR A 111 -10.09 -11.67 -3.99
C TYR A 111 -9.75 -10.47 -3.13
N MET A 112 -9.25 -10.69 -1.92
CA MET A 112 -9.01 -9.60 -0.98
C MET A 112 -7.85 -9.89 -0.04
N PHE A 113 -7.20 -8.81 0.37
CA PHE A 113 -6.32 -8.80 1.53
C PHE A 113 -6.96 -7.91 2.58
N GLN A 114 -7.19 -8.48 3.76
CA GLN A 114 -7.84 -7.79 4.87
C GLN A 114 -6.88 -7.69 6.04
N LEU A 115 -6.88 -6.53 6.70
CA LEU A 115 -6.21 -6.32 7.98
C LEU A 115 -7.27 -5.96 9.03
N LYS A 116 -7.24 -6.65 10.17
CA LYS A 116 -8.08 -6.37 11.32
C LYS A 116 -7.20 -6.07 12.52
N LYS A 117 -7.51 -4.97 13.23
CA LYS A 117 -6.84 -4.65 14.50
C LYS A 117 -7.18 -5.71 15.56
N CYS A 118 -6.36 -5.83 16.60
CA CYS A 118 -6.66 -6.64 17.79
C CYS A 118 -6.65 -5.78 19.07
N ASN A 119 -6.92 -6.39 20.23
CA ASN A 119 -6.84 -5.70 21.53
C ASN A 119 -5.61 -6.11 22.36
N ASN A 120 -4.68 -6.87 21.75
CA ASN A 120 -3.65 -7.59 22.48
C ASN A 120 -2.20 -7.25 22.04
N CYS A 121 -2.02 -6.31 21.11
CA CYS A 121 -0.69 -5.90 20.65
C CYS A 121 -0.49 -4.39 20.77
N ALA A 122 0.76 -3.97 21.01
CA ALA A 122 1.10 -2.55 21.22
C ALA A 122 0.72 -1.65 20.03
N TYR A 123 0.80 -2.17 18.79
CA TYR A 123 0.35 -1.43 17.62
C TYR A 123 -1.14 -1.10 17.69
N CYS A 124 -1.97 -2.08 18.02
CA CYS A 124 -3.42 -1.90 18.04
C CYS A 124 -3.95 -1.32 19.35
N THR A 125 -3.19 -1.29 20.44
CA THR A 125 -3.68 -0.73 21.72
C THR A 125 -3.09 0.64 22.05
N VAL A 126 -1.86 0.93 21.61
CA VAL A 126 -1.14 2.16 21.97
C VAL A 126 -0.96 3.08 20.76
N ILE A 127 -0.41 2.55 19.66
CA ILE A 127 0.01 3.40 18.51
C ILE A 127 -1.18 3.75 17.61
N ASN A 128 -2.02 2.77 17.30
CA ASN A 128 -3.14 2.94 16.38
C ASN A 128 -4.38 2.22 16.93
N PRO A 129 -4.98 2.72 18.03
CA PRO A 129 -6.15 2.11 18.65
C PRO A 129 -7.38 2.04 17.72
N PRO A 130 -8.28 1.07 17.91
CA PRO A 130 -9.61 1.10 17.32
C PRO A 130 -10.31 2.42 17.65
N ARG A 131 -10.95 3.04 16.65
CA ARG A 131 -11.74 4.28 16.82
C ARG A 131 -13.20 3.99 17.20
N LEU A 132 -13.62 2.74 17.09
CA LEU A 132 -14.97 2.29 17.41
C LEU A 132 -15.06 1.93 18.90
N PRO A 133 -16.27 2.03 19.50
CA PRO A 133 -16.52 1.49 20.83
C PRO A 133 -16.12 0.01 20.93
N VAL A 134 -15.63 -0.40 22.10
CA VAL A 134 -15.08 -1.76 22.30
C VAL A 134 -16.08 -2.86 21.93
N ALA A 135 -17.35 -2.69 22.31
CA ALA A 135 -18.41 -3.66 22.00
C ALA A 135 -18.63 -3.83 20.49
N GLU A 136 -18.70 -2.73 19.75
CA GLU A 136 -18.85 -2.76 18.28
C GLU A 136 -17.60 -3.36 17.62
N PHE A 137 -16.41 -2.97 18.06
CA PHE A 137 -15.16 -3.46 17.51
C PHE A 137 -14.99 -4.98 17.72
N GLN A 138 -15.35 -5.48 18.90
CA GLN A 138 -15.30 -6.92 19.20
C GLN A 138 -16.24 -7.74 18.32
N SER A 139 -17.35 -7.15 17.86
CA SER A 139 -18.31 -7.79 16.95
C SER A 139 -17.86 -7.83 15.48
N LEU A 140 -16.78 -7.13 15.12
CA LEU A 140 -16.27 -7.14 13.75
C LEU A 140 -15.60 -8.48 13.44
N HIS A 141 -15.84 -9.02 12.27
CA HIS A 141 -15.16 -10.22 11.76
C HIS A 141 -14.53 -9.93 10.41
N PHE A 142 -13.57 -10.76 10.00
CA PHE A 142 -13.09 -10.70 8.62
C PHE A 142 -14.25 -10.94 7.66
N LEU A 143 -14.27 -10.16 6.58
CA LEU A 143 -15.24 -10.35 5.51
C LEU A 143 -15.06 -11.75 4.89
N PRO A 144 -16.17 -12.40 4.54
CA PRO A 144 -16.13 -13.67 3.84
C PRO A 144 -15.76 -13.45 2.37
N ASP A 145 -15.17 -14.45 1.74
CA ASP A 145 -14.92 -14.41 0.31
C ASP A 145 -16.22 -14.47 -0.50
N PRO A 146 -16.28 -13.87 -1.70
CA PRO A 146 -17.39 -14.04 -2.63
C PRO A 146 -17.62 -15.53 -2.90
N VAL A 147 -18.88 -15.97 -2.85
CA VAL A 147 -19.27 -17.36 -3.16
C VAL A 147 -20.19 -17.38 -4.36
N PRO A 148 -19.96 -18.26 -5.35
CA PRO A 148 -20.86 -18.43 -6.48
C PRO A 148 -22.27 -18.83 -6.00
N GLY A 149 -23.28 -18.14 -6.50
CA GLY A 149 -24.68 -18.53 -6.39
C GLY A 149 -25.07 -19.53 -7.49
N GLY A 150 -26.24 -20.15 -7.32
CA GLY A 150 -26.75 -21.14 -8.27
C GLY A 150 -27.18 -20.57 -9.64
N ASN A 151 -27.24 -19.25 -9.77
CA ASN A 151 -27.63 -18.53 -10.99
C ASN A 151 -26.44 -18.04 -11.83
N GLY A 152 -25.21 -18.47 -11.51
CA GLY A 152 -24.00 -18.03 -12.20
C GLY A 152 -23.49 -16.64 -11.79
N HIS A 153 -24.12 -15.99 -10.82
CA HIS A 153 -23.63 -14.75 -10.19
C HIS A 153 -23.14 -15.04 -8.76
N TYR A 154 -22.24 -14.21 -8.23
CA TYR A 154 -21.86 -14.30 -6.82
C TYR A 154 -23.04 -13.93 -5.91
N GLN A 155 -23.11 -14.57 -4.74
CA GLN A 155 -24.03 -14.20 -3.67
C GLN A 155 -23.81 -12.75 -3.23
N THR A 156 -24.89 -12.09 -2.82
CA THR A 156 -24.82 -10.73 -2.29
C THR A 156 -24.10 -10.68 -0.94
N PHE A 157 -23.60 -9.51 -0.59
CA PHE A 157 -22.91 -9.29 0.68
C PHE A 157 -23.84 -9.51 1.89
N GLU A 158 -25.13 -9.17 1.76
CA GLU A 158 -26.13 -9.30 2.83
C GLU A 158 -26.46 -10.77 3.13
N GLU A 159 -26.60 -11.60 2.09
CA GLU A 159 -26.80 -13.05 2.24
C GLU A 159 -25.62 -13.69 2.99
N LYS A 160 -24.40 -13.26 2.64
CA LYS A 160 -23.15 -13.70 3.26
C LYS A 160 -23.01 -13.25 4.72
N LEU A 161 -23.35 -12.00 5.03
CA LEU A 161 -23.30 -11.48 6.40
C LEU A 161 -24.35 -12.15 7.31
N LYS A 162 -25.56 -12.42 6.80
CA LYS A 162 -26.60 -13.13 7.55
C LYS A 162 -26.15 -14.54 7.92
N ALA A 163 -25.53 -15.26 6.99
CA ALA A 163 -24.98 -16.59 7.26
C ALA A 163 -23.89 -16.56 8.34
N LEU A 164 -23.00 -15.56 8.34
CA LEU A 164 -21.98 -15.44 9.39
C LEU A 164 -22.58 -15.18 10.77
N ARG A 165 -23.63 -14.36 10.86
CA ARG A 165 -24.32 -14.09 12.14
C ARG A 165 -25.09 -15.27 12.71
N SER A 166 -25.42 -16.29 11.90
CA SER A 166 -26.09 -17.51 12.39
C SER A 166 -25.14 -18.58 12.95
N PHE A 167 -23.82 -18.39 12.82
CA PHE A 167 -22.80 -19.31 13.36
C PHE A 167 -22.14 -18.79 14.67
N TYR A 168 -22.60 -17.66 15.21
CA TYR A 168 -22.11 -17.06 16.45
C TYR A 168 -23.26 -16.73 17.41
#